data_AF-A0A0A9WJL1-F1
#
_entry.id   AF-A0A0A9WJL1-F1
#
_cell.length_a   1.000
_cell.length_b   1.000
_cell.length_c   1.000
_cell.angle_alpha   90.00
_cell.angle_beta   90.00
_cell.angle_gamma   90.00
#
_symmetry.space_group_name_H-M   'P 1'
#
loop_
_entity.id
_entity.type
_entity.pdbx_description
1 polymer ?
#
loop_
_entity_poly.entity_id
_entity_poly.type
_entity_poly.pdbx_seq_one_letter_code
_entity_poly.pdbx_strand_id
1 'polypeptide(L)'
;KSMYERSTEAGRYTEDENLLRLQKALKGAAKEYVGSLLHFPGGLTRVINRLERKYGRPEVVVRDIMKKLTSLTAMAENSLSGVEKLASEIDNAVSTVILVGRPEYLFNPVLLETLVSKLNVTLKLQWGEYAVAFRVNQ
;
A
#
# COMPACT_ATOMS: atom_id res chain seq x y z
N LYS A 1 -9.19 1.01 -5.36
CA LYS A 1 -9.60 1.91 -6.46
C LYS A 1 -8.82 3.22 -6.36
N SER A 2 -8.21 3.67 -7.45
CA SER A 2 -7.42 4.90 -7.48
C SER A 2 -8.30 6.15 -7.35
N MET A 3 -7.72 7.30 -6.96
CA MET A 3 -8.45 8.58 -6.95
C MET A 3 -9.01 8.95 -8.33
N TYR A 4 -8.27 8.60 -9.38
CA TYR A 4 -8.70 8.74 -10.77
C TYR A 4 -10.01 7.98 -11.01
N GLU A 5 -10.06 6.67 -10.74
CA GLU A 5 -11.27 5.84 -10.93
C GLU A 5 -12.48 6.36 -10.15
N ARG A 6 -12.28 6.74 -8.88
CA ARG A 6 -13.37 7.29 -8.04
C ARG A 6 -13.95 8.56 -8.62
N SER A 7 -13.08 9.47 -9.08
CA SER A 7 -13.53 10.73 -9.68
C SER A 7 -14.18 10.52 -11.05
N THR A 8 -13.72 9.54 -11.83
CA THR A 8 -14.35 9.11 -13.09
C THR A 8 -15.76 8.60 -12.87
N GLU A 9 -15.95 7.73 -11.88
CA GLU A 9 -17.24 7.16 -11.51
C GLU A 9 -18.20 8.24 -10.95
N ALA A 10 -17.74 9.02 -9.97
CA ALA A 10 -18.55 10.06 -9.33
C ALA A 10 -18.96 11.19 -10.30
N GLY A 11 -18.04 11.61 -11.18
CA GLY A 11 -18.27 12.67 -12.16
C GLY A 11 -18.88 12.19 -13.46
N ARG A 12 -19.05 10.87 -13.66
CA ARG A 12 -19.50 10.24 -14.92
C ARG A 12 -18.71 10.71 -16.14
N TYR A 13 -17.39 10.88 -15.97
CA TYR A 13 -16.53 11.39 -17.04
C TYR A 13 -16.35 10.35 -18.15
N THR A 14 -16.55 10.79 -19.38
CA THR A 14 -16.24 10.05 -20.60
C THR A 14 -14.73 9.83 -20.76
N GLU A 15 -14.35 8.97 -21.70
CA GLU A 15 -12.94 8.74 -22.02
C GLU A 15 -12.24 10.03 -22.46
N ASP A 16 -12.84 10.80 -23.36
CA ASP A 16 -12.27 12.05 -23.88
C ASP A 16 -12.12 13.12 -22.79
N GLU A 17 -13.08 13.22 -21.88
CA GLU A 17 -12.99 14.12 -20.73
C GLU A 17 -11.84 13.70 -19.80
N ASN A 18 -11.64 12.40 -19.57
CA ASN A 18 -10.52 11.91 -18.77
C ASN A 18 -9.16 12.14 -19.45
N LEU A 19 -9.08 11.99 -20.77
CA LEU A 19 -7.90 12.37 -21.54
C LEU A 19 -7.58 13.86 -21.38
N LEU A 20 -8.59 14.74 -21.46
CA LEU A 20 -8.41 16.18 -21.24
C LEU A 20 -7.98 16.49 -19.80
N ARG A 21 -8.53 15.80 -18.80
CA ARG A 21 -8.12 15.93 -17.39
C ARG A 21 -6.64 15.55 -17.20
N LEU A 22 -6.21 14.45 -17.83
CA LEU A 22 -4.80 14.02 -17.79
C LEU A 22 -3.88 15.00 -18.53
N GLN A 23 -4.28 15.53 -19.69
CA GLN A 23 -3.52 16.55 -20.42
C GLN A 23 -3.26 17.81 -19.58
N LYS A 24 -4.25 18.20 -18.75
CA LYS A 24 -4.15 19.35 -17.84
C LYS A 24 -3.27 19.07 -16.63
N ALA A 25 -3.40 17.87 -16.05
CA ALA A 25 -2.71 17.48 -14.82
C ALA A 25 -1.23 17.10 -15.05
N LEU A 26 -0.92 16.39 -16.13
CA LEU A 26 0.45 15.93 -16.41
C LEU A 26 1.35 17.09 -16.84
N LYS A 27 2.59 17.10 -16.34
CA LYS A 27 3.63 18.10 -16.65
C LYS A 27 4.98 17.40 -16.89
N GLY A 28 5.89 18.10 -17.57
CA GLY A 28 7.27 17.66 -17.82
C GLY A 28 7.38 16.24 -18.37
N ALA A 29 8.34 15.47 -17.84
CA ALA A 29 8.68 14.12 -18.29
C ALA A 29 7.50 13.13 -18.27
N ALA A 30 6.52 13.31 -17.37
CA ALA A 30 5.35 12.44 -17.32
C ALA A 30 4.41 12.72 -18.51
N LYS A 31 4.22 13.99 -18.87
CA LYS A 31 3.42 14.39 -20.05
C LYS A 31 4.09 13.95 -21.35
N GLU A 32 5.40 14.16 -21.47
CA GLU A 32 6.18 13.74 -22.64
C GLU A 32 6.12 12.23 -22.86
N TYR A 33 6.21 11.45 -21.78
CA TYR A 33 6.21 9.98 -21.86
C TYR A 33 4.94 9.37 -22.45
N VAL A 34 3.80 10.04 -22.31
CA VAL A 34 2.50 9.60 -22.85
C VAL A 34 1.98 10.51 -23.96
N GLY A 35 2.80 11.47 -24.42
CA GLY A 35 2.38 12.65 -25.17
C GLY A 35 1.37 12.40 -26.28
N SER A 36 1.76 11.66 -27.32
CA SER A 36 0.88 11.41 -28.47
C SER A 36 -0.40 10.67 -28.11
N LEU A 37 -0.36 9.75 -27.13
CA LEU A 37 -1.53 8.97 -26.71
C LEU A 37 -2.63 9.82 -26.07
N LEU A 38 -2.28 11.00 -25.54
CA LEU A 38 -3.27 11.89 -24.93
C LEU A 38 -4.25 12.48 -25.95
N HIS A 39 -3.90 12.46 -27.24
CA HIS A 39 -4.65 13.13 -28.31
C HIS A 39 -5.52 12.17 -29.15
N PHE A 40 -5.45 10.86 -28.88
CA PHE A 40 -6.19 9.86 -29.65
C PHE A 40 -7.32 9.23 -28.80
N PRO A 41 -8.55 9.13 -29.34
CA PRO A 41 -9.61 8.32 -28.74
C PRO A 41 -9.15 6.87 -28.54
N GLY A 42 -9.53 6.24 -27.44
CA GLY A 42 -9.04 4.89 -27.06
C GLY A 42 -7.65 4.88 -26.42
N GLY A 43 -7.01 6.05 -26.28
CA GLY A 43 -5.67 6.20 -25.70
C GLY A 43 -5.63 6.07 -24.18
N LEU A 44 -6.76 6.24 -23.48
CA LEU A 44 -6.80 6.46 -22.03
C LEU A 44 -6.23 5.29 -21.23
N THR A 45 -6.68 4.08 -21.52
CA THR A 45 -6.18 2.86 -20.86
C THR A 45 -4.68 2.69 -21.08
N ARG A 46 -4.17 3.02 -22.28
CA ARG A 46 -2.73 2.95 -22.58
C ARG A 46 -1.94 4.00 -21.81
N VAL A 47 -2.49 5.22 -21.66
CA VAL A 47 -1.88 6.31 -20.88
C VAL A 47 -1.75 5.90 -19.41
N ILE A 48 -2.85 5.47 -18.78
CA ILE A 48 -2.86 5.06 -17.36
C ILE A 48 -1.86 3.93 -17.12
N ASN A 49 -1.93 2.85 -17.92
CA ASN A 49 -1.02 1.71 -17.78
C ASN A 49 0.46 2.10 -17.95
N ARG A 50 0.78 3.02 -18.87
CA ARG A 50 2.16 3.51 -19.04
C ARG A 50 2.63 4.29 -17.83
N LEU A 51 1.79 5.16 -17.29
CA LEU A 51 2.12 5.95 -16.10
C LEU A 51 2.32 5.04 -14.88
N GLU A 52 1.46 4.06 -14.67
CA GLU A 52 1.58 3.08 -13.58
C GLU A 52 2.88 2.27 -13.70
N ARG A 53 3.23 1.78 -14.89
CA ARG A 53 4.48 1.03 -15.09
C ARG A 53 5.73 1.85 -14.83
N LYS A 54 5.75 3.13 -15.22
CA LYS A 54 6.94 3.98 -15.09
C LYS A 54 7.05 4.65 -13.71
N TYR A 55 5.92 5.08 -13.15
CA TYR A 55 5.86 5.94 -11.96
C TYR A 55 5.15 5.29 -10.77
N GLY A 56 4.36 4.24 -10.97
CA GLY A 56 3.61 3.58 -9.89
C GLY A 56 4.51 2.88 -8.86
N ARG A 57 5.64 2.31 -9.31
CA ARG A 57 6.72 1.68 -8.49
C ARG A 57 6.20 1.01 -7.19
N PRO A 58 5.20 0.11 -7.26
CA PRO A 58 4.59 -0.46 -6.06
C PRO A 58 5.61 -1.21 -5.20
N GLU A 59 6.64 -1.81 -5.81
CA GLU A 59 7.71 -2.52 -5.12
C GLU A 59 8.55 -1.58 -4.24
N VAL A 60 8.74 -0.33 -4.67
CA VAL A 60 9.46 0.69 -3.88
C VAL A 60 8.63 1.07 -2.66
N VAL A 61 7.34 1.33 -2.86
CA VAL A 61 6.40 1.68 -1.78
C VAL A 61 6.36 0.57 -0.74
N VAL A 62 6.18 -0.68 -1.17
CA VAL A 62 6.17 -1.85 -0.28
C VAL A 62 7.48 -1.98 0.48
N ARG A 63 8.63 -1.85 -0.21
CA ARG A 63 9.94 -1.93 0.45
C ARG A 63 10.10 -0.88 1.54
N ASP A 64 9.64 0.34 1.30
CA ASP A 64 9.77 1.43 2.27
C ASP A 64 8.84 1.21 3.48
N ILE A 65 7.65 0.65 3.26
CA ILE A 65 6.74 0.18 4.33
C ILE A 65 7.40 -0.93 5.16
N MET A 66 7.98 -1.94 4.51
CA MET A 66 8.65 -3.04 5.22
C MET A 66 9.83 -2.53 6.06
N LYS A 67 10.62 -1.62 5.51
CA LYS A 67 11.68 -0.94 6.27
C LYS A 67 11.12 -0.21 7.49
N LYS A 68 10.02 0.52 7.34
CA LYS A 68 9.35 1.22 8.45
C LYS A 68 8.91 0.25 9.55
N LEU A 69 8.27 -0.87 9.19
CA LEU A 69 7.82 -1.87 10.16
C LEU A 69 8.99 -2.52 10.90
N THR A 70 10.06 -2.88 10.18
CA THR A 70 11.24 -3.52 10.80
C THR A 70 12.02 -2.57 11.72
N SER A 71 11.99 -1.26 11.45
CA SER A 71 12.65 -0.23 12.26
C SER A 71 11.85 0.25 13.47
N LEU A 72 10.61 -0.23 13.67
CA LEU A 72 9.84 0.08 14.86
C LEU A 72 10.60 -0.32 16.13
N THR A 73 10.57 0.55 17.13
CA THR A 73 11.17 0.28 18.44
C THR A 73 10.30 -0.72 19.21
N ALA A 74 10.93 -1.59 19.99
CA ALA A 74 10.20 -2.45 20.91
C ALA A 74 9.42 -1.60 21.93
N MET A 75 8.21 -2.01 22.25
CA MET A 75 7.36 -1.30 23.20
C MET A 75 7.91 -1.45 24.63
N ALA A 76 7.74 -0.40 25.44
CA ALA A 76 8.03 -0.47 26.86
C ALA A 76 7.00 -1.36 27.59
N GLU A 77 7.38 -2.01 28.69
CA GLU A 77 6.56 -3.04 29.33
C GLU A 77 5.16 -2.54 29.75
N ASN A 78 5.05 -1.29 30.22
CA ASN A 78 3.80 -0.73 30.77
C ASN A 78 3.16 0.34 29.87
N SER A 79 3.45 0.35 28.57
CA SER A 79 2.95 1.39 27.65
C SER A 79 1.73 0.94 26.85
N LEU A 80 0.53 1.29 27.33
CA LEU A 80 -0.72 1.14 26.55
C LEU A 80 -0.65 1.93 25.23
N SER A 81 -0.07 3.13 25.25
CA SER A 81 0.16 3.94 24.05
C SER A 81 1.10 3.28 23.03
N GLY A 82 2.00 2.40 23.47
CA GLY A 82 2.87 1.62 22.60
C GLY A 82 2.11 0.59 21.78
N VAL A 83 1.06 -0.01 22.35
CA VAL A 83 0.19 -0.98 21.66
C VAL A 83 -0.60 -0.29 20.55
N GLU A 84 -1.26 0.83 20.86
CA GLU A 84 -2.05 1.58 19.90
C GLU A 84 -1.20 2.06 18.72
N LYS A 85 0.01 2.56 19.01
CA LYS A 85 0.95 2.99 17.97
C LYS A 85 1.37 1.83 17.07
N LEU A 86 1.74 0.69 17.66
CA LEU A 86 2.16 -0.49 16.88
C LEU A 86 1.00 -1.01 16.02
N ALA A 87 -0.21 -1.11 16.59
CA ALA A 87 -1.40 -1.55 15.86
C ALA A 87 -1.71 -0.62 14.69
N SER A 88 -1.68 0.70 14.90
CA SER A 88 -1.92 1.69 13.85
C SER A 88 -0.86 1.60 12.73
N GLU A 89 0.40 1.41 13.07
CA GLU A 89 1.49 1.27 12.09
C GLU A 89 1.33 -0.01 11.25
N ILE A 90 0.94 -1.12 11.88
CA ILE A 90 0.66 -2.39 11.18
C ILE A 90 -0.55 -2.23 10.26
N ASP A 91 -1.65 -1.65 10.74
CA ASP A 91 -2.87 -1.46 9.96
C ASP A 91 -2.66 -0.56 8.73
N ASN A 92 -1.94 0.55 8.92
CA ASN A 92 -1.54 1.43 7.82
C ASN A 92 -0.67 0.69 6.79
N ALA A 93 0.28 -0.13 7.25
CA ALA A 93 1.14 -0.92 6.38
C ALA A 93 0.35 -1.96 5.57
N VAL A 94 -0.49 -2.76 6.24
CA VAL A 94 -1.35 -3.77 5.61
C VAL A 94 -2.27 -3.12 4.59
N SER A 95 -2.98 -2.06 4.99
CA SER A 95 -3.87 -1.30 4.10
C SER A 95 -3.14 -0.78 2.87
N THR A 96 -1.95 -0.20 3.06
CA THR A 96 -1.18 0.35 1.93
C THR A 96 -0.69 -0.76 1.00
N VAL A 97 -0.17 -1.87 1.53
CA VAL A 97 0.32 -3.01 0.75
C VAL A 97 -0.81 -3.65 -0.09
N ILE A 98 -2.02 -3.77 0.48
CA ILE A 98 -3.21 -4.22 -0.25
C ILE A 98 -3.60 -3.22 -1.34
N LEU A 99 -3.60 -1.92 -1.02
CA LEU A 99 -4.00 -0.87 -1.96
C LEU A 99 -3.06 -0.72 -3.16
N VAL A 100 -1.76 -1.00 -2.98
CA VAL A 100 -0.79 -1.02 -4.09
C VAL A 100 -0.78 -2.36 -4.85
N GLY A 101 -1.68 -3.29 -4.52
CA GLY A 101 -1.86 -4.55 -5.23
C GLY A 101 -0.75 -5.56 -5.00
N ARG A 102 -0.12 -5.54 -3.81
CA ARG A 102 1.02 -6.39 -3.46
C ARG A 102 0.79 -7.23 -2.18
N PRO A 103 -0.38 -7.86 -1.97
CA PRO A 103 -0.68 -8.61 -0.74
C PRO A 103 0.30 -9.76 -0.48
N GLU A 104 0.97 -10.28 -1.51
CA GLU A 104 1.98 -11.33 -1.40
C GLU A 104 3.11 -11.00 -0.42
N TYR A 105 3.41 -9.72 -0.22
CA TYR A 105 4.44 -9.27 0.71
C TYR A 105 4.03 -9.34 2.18
N LEU A 106 2.74 -9.49 2.49
CA LEU A 106 2.24 -9.67 3.85
C LEU A 106 2.46 -11.09 4.38
N PHE A 107 2.63 -12.07 3.48
CA PHE A 107 2.91 -13.46 3.84
C PHE A 107 4.40 -13.68 4.10
N ASN A 108 4.98 -12.87 4.98
CA ASN A 108 6.40 -12.92 5.33
C ASN A 108 6.59 -13.38 6.78
N PRO A 109 7.01 -14.65 7.02
CA PRO A 109 7.21 -15.15 8.37
C PRO A 109 8.29 -14.39 9.13
N VAL A 110 9.35 -13.91 8.46
CA VAL A 110 10.41 -13.11 9.07
C VAL A 110 9.89 -11.75 9.55
N LEU A 111 8.99 -11.13 8.78
CA LEU A 111 8.34 -9.88 9.18
C LEU A 111 7.44 -10.11 10.41
N LEU A 112 6.68 -11.20 10.42
CA LEU A 112 5.84 -11.56 11.56
C LEU A 112 6.67 -11.75 12.83
N GLU A 113 7.75 -12.53 12.77
CA GLU A 113 8.69 -12.71 13.87
C GLU A 113 9.30 -11.38 14.33
N THR A 114 9.65 -10.52 13.38
CA THR A 114 10.17 -9.18 13.67
C THR A 114 9.15 -8.34 14.44
N LEU A 115 7.88 -8.33 14.02
CA LEU A 115 6.82 -7.58 14.68
C LEU A 115 6.50 -8.15 16.07
N VAL A 116 6.43 -9.47 16.21
CA VAL A 116 6.27 -10.13 17.52
C VAL A 116 7.43 -9.79 18.45
N SER A 117 8.66 -9.67 17.93
CA SER A 117 9.82 -9.25 18.75
C SER A 117 9.66 -7.84 19.33
N LYS A 118 8.84 -6.96 18.71
CA LYS A 118 8.57 -5.60 19.18
C LYS A 118 7.55 -5.54 20.31
N LEU A 119 6.83 -6.62 20.58
CA LEU A 119 5.88 -6.72 21.69
C LEU A 119 6.60 -6.81 23.05
N ASN A 120 5.92 -6.35 24.11
CA ASN A 120 6.34 -6.61 25.49
C ASN A 120 6.16 -8.10 25.84
N VAL A 121 6.72 -8.52 26.97
CA VAL A 121 6.71 -9.93 27.39
C VAL A 121 5.27 -10.47 27.52
N THR A 122 4.37 -9.70 28.11
CA THR A 122 2.97 -10.09 28.29
C THR A 122 2.27 -10.38 26.96
N LEU A 123 2.39 -9.48 25.97
CA LEU A 123 1.77 -9.66 24.66
C LEU A 123 2.44 -10.78 23.84
N LYS A 124 3.75 -11.02 24.03
CA LYS A 124 4.43 -12.18 23.43
C LYS A 124 3.86 -13.50 23.94
N LEU A 125 3.59 -13.60 25.24
CA LEU A 125 2.99 -14.79 25.83
C LEU A 125 1.58 -15.03 25.27
N GLN A 126 0.74 -13.99 25.27
CA GLN A 126 -0.61 -14.05 24.69
C GLN A 126 -0.61 -14.40 23.20
N TRP A 127 0.33 -13.85 22.44
CA TRP A 127 0.53 -14.22 21.03
C TRP A 127 0.92 -15.69 20.88
N GLY A 128 1.80 -16.20 21.75
CA GLY A 128 2.19 -17.61 21.76
C GLY A 128 1.00 -18.54 22.02
N GLU A 129 0.18 -18.24 23.02
CA GLU A 129 -1.05 -18.97 23.34
C GLU A 129 -2.03 -18.97 22.14
N TYR A 130 -2.24 -17.80 21.53
CA TYR A 130 -3.07 -17.66 20.33
C TYR A 130 -2.53 -18.48 19.16
N ALA A 131 -1.22 -18.41 18.88
CA ALA A 131 -0.59 -19.12 17.76
C ALA A 131 -0.68 -20.64 17.92
N VAL A 132 -0.56 -21.16 19.15
CA VAL A 132 -0.76 -22.58 19.45
C VAL A 132 -2.23 -22.97 19.21
N ALA A 133 -3.17 -22.22 19.77
CA ALA A 133 -4.60 -22.48 19.59
C ALA A 133 -5.02 -22.44 18.10
N PHE A 134 -4.48 -21.49 17.33
CA PHE A 134 -4.77 -21.38 15.90
C PHE A 134 -4.27 -22.59 15.10
N ARG A 135 -3.09 -23.14 15.45
CA ARG A 135 -2.54 -24.35 14.79
C ARG A 135 -3.32 -25.62 15.11
N VAL A 136 -3.96 -25.70 16.28
CA VAL A 136 -4.76 -26.87 16.68
C VAL A 136 -6.12 -26.91 15.96
N ASN A 137 -6.58 -25.77 15.43
CA ASN A 137 -7.89 -25.63 14.77
C ASN A 137 -7.83 -25.60 13.23
N GLN A 138 -6.67 -25.86 12.63
CA GLN A 138 -6.51 -26.10 11.18
C GLN A 138 -6.40 -27.59 10.88
#